data_AF-A0A928Q4N2-F1
#
_entry.id   AF-A0A928Q4N2-F1
#
_cell.length_a   1.000
_cell.length_b   1.000
_cell.length_c   1.000
_cell.angle_alpha   90.00
_cell.angle_beta   90.00
_cell.angle_gamma   90.00
#
_symmetry.space_group_name_H-M   'P 1'
#
loop_
_entity.id
_entity.type
_entity.pdbx_description
1 polymer ?
#
loop_
_entity_poly.entity_id
_entity_poly.type
_entity_poly.pdbx_seq_one_letter_code
_entity_poly.pdbx_strand_id
1 'polypeptide(L)'
;MLLVTFNASKIKSVVLIVLMGTVLGGSMLAFSLLAEKDRIYLEDYAARVSFIESCGYTTDGEETEVPTIIPSEWNELYESYNGIQKSQGFDLDGHRGESVTRYIYNITNHRHGENITATLITDSDGRLIACDISENIVGGEITVLIDGK
;
A
#
# COMPACT_ATOMS: atom_id res chain seq x y z
N MET A 1 -46.52 33.19 -14.83
CA MET A 1 -45.95 32.42 -13.70
C MET A 1 -46.80 31.18 -13.52
N LEU A 2 -46.35 30.02 -14.04
CA LEU A 2 -47.10 28.76 -13.97
C LEU A 2 -46.55 27.95 -12.80
N LEU A 3 -47.30 27.84 -11.70
CA LEU A 3 -46.92 26.95 -10.59
C LEU A 3 -47.31 25.52 -10.96
N VAL A 4 -46.31 24.66 -11.17
CA VAL A 4 -46.50 23.22 -11.27
C VAL A 4 -46.58 22.66 -9.85
N THR A 5 -47.78 22.30 -9.40
CA THR A 5 -48.02 21.65 -8.12
C THR A 5 -47.74 20.15 -8.22
N PHE A 6 -46.63 19.68 -7.63
CA PHE A 6 -46.33 18.26 -7.52
C PHE A 6 -47.04 17.65 -6.29
N ASN A 7 -47.83 16.60 -6.52
CA ASN A 7 -48.56 15.86 -5.49
C ASN A 7 -47.59 15.02 -4.62
N ALA A 8 -47.73 15.13 -3.29
CA ALA A 8 -46.90 14.48 -2.28
C ALA A 8 -46.76 12.94 -2.43
N SER A 9 -47.71 12.26 -3.10
CA SER A 9 -47.61 10.82 -3.37
C SER A 9 -46.54 10.45 -4.41
N LYS A 10 -46.28 11.31 -5.41
CA LYS A 10 -45.24 11.08 -6.43
C LYS A 10 -43.84 11.42 -5.93
N ILE A 11 -43.74 12.35 -4.99
CA ILE A 11 -42.48 12.77 -4.36
C ILE A 11 -41.89 11.63 -3.51
N LYS A 12 -42.73 10.88 -2.78
CA LYS A 12 -42.28 9.74 -1.95
C LYS A 12 -41.64 8.62 -2.78
N SER A 13 -42.18 8.33 -3.97
CA SER A 13 -41.62 7.30 -4.86
C SER A 13 -40.32 7.73 -5.54
N VAL A 14 -40.16 9.01 -5.88
CA VAL A 14 -38.92 9.55 -6.48
C VAL A 14 -37.77 9.55 -5.46
N VAL A 15 -38.03 9.89 -4.20
CA VAL A 15 -37.02 9.87 -3.13
C VAL A 15 -36.51 8.44 -2.85
N LEU A 16 -37.39 7.44 -2.91
CA LEU A 16 -37.01 6.04 -2.65
C LEU A 16 -36.11 5.45 -3.76
N ILE A 17 -36.32 5.83 -5.02
CA ILE A 17 -35.51 5.36 -6.16
C ILE A 17 -34.11 5.97 -6.15
N VAL A 18 -33.97 7.24 -5.73
CA VAL A 18 -32.66 7.91 -5.56
C VAL A 18 -31.85 7.28 -4.41
N LEU A 19 -32.52 6.86 -3.34
CA LEU A 19 -31.88 6.15 -2.21
C LEU A 19 -31.38 4.74 -2.60
N MET A 20 -32.07 4.00 -3.48
CA MET A 20 -31.57 2.70 -3.94
C MET A 20 -30.46 2.82 -5.01
N GLY A 21 -30.50 3.83 -5.87
CA GLY A 21 -29.46 4.08 -6.88
C GLY A 21 -28.10 4.48 -6.29
N THR A 22 -28.12 5.20 -5.15
CA THR A 22 -26.89 5.58 -4.41
C THR A 22 -26.26 4.40 -3.66
N VAL A 23 -27.05 3.42 -3.22
CA VAL A 23 -26.54 2.25 -2.48
C VAL A 23 -25.79 1.26 -3.37
N LEU A 24 -26.15 1.13 -4.66
CA LEU A 24 -25.49 0.19 -5.57
C LEU A 24 -24.47 0.85 -6.51
N GLY A 25 -24.80 1.98 -7.15
CA GLY A 25 -23.87 2.67 -8.04
C GLY A 25 -22.93 3.61 -7.31
N GLY A 26 -23.42 4.27 -6.25
CA GLY A 26 -22.62 5.16 -5.42
C GLY A 26 -21.61 4.42 -4.55
N SER A 27 -21.92 3.19 -4.10
CA SER A 27 -20.96 2.39 -3.33
C SER A 27 -19.82 1.85 -4.20
N MET A 28 -20.08 1.39 -5.43
CA MET A 28 -19.03 0.90 -6.34
C MET A 28 -18.15 2.05 -6.86
N LEU A 29 -18.76 3.19 -7.24
CA LEU A 29 -18.00 4.38 -7.66
C LEU A 29 -17.27 5.05 -6.49
N ALA A 30 -17.86 5.12 -5.30
CA ALA A 30 -17.15 5.62 -4.12
C ALA A 30 -16.05 4.66 -3.66
N PHE A 31 -16.23 3.34 -3.78
CA PHE A 31 -15.16 2.38 -3.50
C PHE A 31 -13.98 2.55 -4.47
N SER A 32 -14.25 2.77 -5.75
CA SER A 32 -13.22 3.12 -6.74
C SER A 32 -12.55 4.47 -6.47
N LEU A 33 -13.31 5.50 -6.05
CA LEU A 33 -12.74 6.81 -5.69
C LEU A 33 -11.94 6.77 -4.38
N LEU A 34 -12.32 5.89 -3.45
CA LEU A 34 -11.60 5.68 -2.19
C LEU A 34 -10.35 4.83 -2.39
N ALA A 35 -10.33 3.93 -3.39
CA ALA A 35 -9.17 3.13 -3.76
C ALA A 35 -8.04 3.95 -4.43
N GLU A 36 -8.33 5.18 -4.87
CA GLU A 36 -7.35 6.07 -5.50
C GLU A 36 -6.50 6.87 -4.49
N LYS A 37 -6.83 6.80 -3.19
CA LYS A 37 -6.37 7.78 -2.20
C LYS A 37 -4.97 7.55 -1.60
N ASP A 38 -4.40 6.35 -1.61
CA ASP A 38 -3.16 6.07 -0.85
C ASP A 38 -2.04 5.44 -1.69
N ARG A 39 -1.68 6.07 -2.82
CA ARG A 39 -0.42 5.74 -3.52
C ARG A 39 0.71 6.57 -2.91
N ILE A 40 1.65 5.91 -2.25
CA ILE A 40 2.82 6.55 -1.63
C ILE A 40 3.93 6.62 -2.69
N TYR A 41 4.47 7.82 -2.94
CA TYR A 41 5.58 8.03 -3.86
C TYR A 41 6.83 8.43 -3.06
N LEU A 42 7.94 7.74 -3.28
CA LEU A 42 9.20 7.90 -2.55
C LEU A 42 10.35 8.26 -3.51
N GLU A 43 10.23 9.44 -4.13
CA GLU A 43 11.11 9.88 -5.22
C GLU A 43 12.57 10.05 -4.81
N ASP A 44 12.84 10.44 -3.57
CA ASP A 44 14.20 10.70 -3.08
C ASP A 44 14.50 10.02 -1.74
N TYR A 45 15.79 10.06 -1.38
CA TYR A 45 16.29 9.51 -0.13
C TYR A 45 15.58 10.09 1.10
N ALA A 46 15.29 11.40 1.10
CA ALA A 46 14.66 12.06 2.23
C ALA A 46 13.23 11.57 2.45
N ALA A 47 12.47 11.35 1.38
CA ALA A 47 11.13 10.77 1.42
C ALA A 47 11.15 9.34 1.97
N ARG A 48 12.12 8.51 1.51
CA ARG A 48 12.28 7.13 1.99
C ARG A 48 12.63 7.07 3.49
N VAL A 49 13.60 7.87 3.94
CA VAL A 49 13.95 7.96 5.36
C VAL A 49 12.77 8.47 6.19
N SER A 50 12.10 9.53 5.75
CA SER A 50 10.93 10.08 6.45
C SER A 50 9.80 9.06 6.56
N PHE A 51 9.60 8.23 5.54
CA PHE A 51 8.61 7.17 5.56
C PHE A 51 8.94 6.11 6.61
N ILE A 52 10.20 5.64 6.66
CA ILE A 52 10.67 4.67 7.66
C ILE A 52 10.55 5.24 9.09
N GLU A 53 10.92 6.50 9.28
CA GLU A 53 10.76 7.20 10.56
C GLU A 53 9.30 7.34 10.99
N SER A 54 8.40 7.58 10.03
CA SER A 54 6.96 7.64 10.30
C SER A 54 6.37 6.30 10.76
N CYS A 55 7.07 5.19 10.45
CA CYS A 55 6.78 3.84 10.92
C CYS A 55 7.44 3.52 12.28
N GLY A 56 8.20 4.46 12.86
CA GLY A 56 8.83 4.32 14.18
C GLY A 56 10.25 3.75 14.17
N TYR A 57 10.87 3.60 13.00
CA TYR A 57 12.22 3.06 12.86
C TYR A 57 13.24 4.15 12.54
N THR A 58 14.48 3.96 12.97
CA THR A 58 15.59 4.90 12.71
C THR A 58 16.65 4.19 11.88
N THR A 59 17.04 4.81 10.77
CA THR A 59 18.09 4.27 9.88
C THR A 59 19.49 4.61 10.40
N ASP A 60 20.52 3.91 9.93
CA ASP A 60 21.94 4.27 10.16
C ASP A 60 22.44 5.37 9.21
N GLY A 61 21.58 5.86 8.32
CA GLY A 61 21.90 6.87 7.32
C GLY A 61 22.47 6.30 6.02
N GLU A 62 22.71 4.99 5.93
CA GLU A 62 23.21 4.33 4.72
C GLU A 62 22.06 3.70 3.92
N GLU A 63 22.14 3.84 2.59
CA GLU A 63 21.16 3.28 1.64
C GLU A 63 21.87 2.30 0.72
N THR A 64 21.29 1.11 0.56
CA THR A 64 21.67 0.19 -0.52
C THR A 64 20.53 0.10 -1.53
N GLU A 65 20.80 0.53 -2.76
CA GLU A 65 19.86 0.43 -3.89
C GLU A 65 20.15 -0.81 -4.74
N VAL A 66 19.13 -1.64 -4.97
CA VAL A 66 19.24 -2.89 -5.74
C VAL A 66 18.12 -2.98 -6.78
N PRO A 67 18.42 -2.82 -8.08
CA PRO A 67 17.48 -3.15 -9.15
C PRO A 67 17.11 -4.64 -9.08
N THR A 68 15.81 -4.93 -9.08
CA THR A 68 15.27 -6.30 -8.91
C THR A 68 14.13 -6.53 -9.90
N ILE A 69 13.81 -7.79 -10.18
CA ILE A 69 12.63 -8.17 -10.95
C ILE A 69 11.71 -8.97 -10.05
N ILE A 70 10.45 -8.54 -9.95
CA ILE A 70 9.42 -9.35 -9.33
C ILE A 70 9.19 -10.57 -10.22
N PRO A 71 9.17 -11.82 -9.70
CA PRO A 71 9.02 -12.99 -10.55
C PRO A 71 7.78 -12.93 -11.45
N SER A 72 7.83 -13.59 -12.60
CA SER A 72 6.62 -13.75 -13.42
C SER A 72 5.72 -14.86 -12.86
N GLU A 73 6.33 -15.92 -12.32
CA GLU A 73 5.66 -17.08 -11.75
C GLU A 73 5.81 -17.10 -10.24
N TRP A 74 4.70 -17.38 -9.53
CA TRP A 74 4.71 -17.48 -8.08
C TRP A 74 5.13 -18.88 -7.64
N ASN A 75 5.83 -18.90 -6.53
CA ASN A 75 6.06 -20.09 -5.73
C ASN A 75 5.58 -19.83 -4.30
N GLU A 76 5.60 -20.85 -3.45
CA GLU A 76 5.17 -20.75 -2.05
C GLU A 76 5.86 -19.60 -1.29
N LEU A 77 7.13 -19.31 -1.62
CA LEU A 77 7.89 -18.22 -1.00
C LEU A 77 7.31 -16.84 -1.36
N TYR A 78 7.05 -16.58 -2.64
CA TYR A 78 6.47 -15.31 -3.08
C TYR A 78 4.99 -15.19 -2.75
N GLU A 79 4.26 -16.30 -2.67
CA GLU A 79 2.90 -16.31 -2.12
C GLU A 79 2.87 -15.87 -0.66
N SER A 80 3.76 -16.43 0.16
CA SER A 80 3.92 -16.04 1.56
C SER A 80 4.37 -14.58 1.70
N TYR A 81 5.38 -14.17 0.93
CA TYR A 81 5.86 -12.79 0.92
C TYR A 81 4.77 -11.80 0.51
N ASN A 82 4.02 -12.07 -0.58
CA ASN A 82 2.90 -11.23 -0.98
C ASN A 82 1.80 -11.20 0.09
N GLY A 83 1.62 -12.26 0.87
CA GLY A 83 0.74 -12.27 2.04
C GLY A 83 1.10 -11.21 3.08
N ILE A 84 2.40 -11.05 3.38
CA ILE A 84 2.92 -9.99 4.28
C ILE A 84 2.71 -8.60 3.68
N GLN A 85 2.81 -8.46 2.36
CA GLN A 85 2.59 -7.18 1.70
C GLN A 85 1.09 -6.80 1.68
N LYS A 86 0.21 -7.80 1.50
CA LYS A 86 -1.25 -7.63 1.56
C LYS A 86 -1.78 -7.16 2.90
N SER A 87 -1.21 -7.61 4.01
CA SER A 87 -1.62 -7.15 5.33
C SER A 87 -1.32 -5.65 5.57
N GLN A 88 -0.41 -5.07 4.78
CA GLN A 88 -0.03 -3.66 4.83
C GLN A 88 -0.74 -2.81 3.76
N GLY A 89 -1.63 -3.41 2.96
CA GLY A 89 -2.37 -2.72 1.91
C GLY A 89 -1.71 -2.72 0.53
N PHE A 90 -0.64 -3.49 0.34
CA PHE A 90 0.02 -3.67 -0.97
C PHE A 90 -0.41 -4.98 -1.65
N ASP A 91 -0.29 -5.08 -2.98
CA ASP A 91 -0.49 -6.35 -3.69
C ASP A 91 0.46 -6.48 -4.89
N LEU A 92 1.43 -7.39 -4.78
CA LEU A 92 2.43 -7.64 -5.81
C LEU A 92 1.90 -8.47 -6.99
N ASP A 93 0.66 -8.97 -6.95
CA ASP A 93 0.09 -9.79 -8.02
C ASP A 93 0.02 -9.02 -9.35
N GLY A 94 -0.26 -7.72 -9.28
CA GLY A 94 -0.26 -6.81 -10.43
C GLY A 94 1.12 -6.38 -10.92
N HIS A 95 2.19 -6.74 -10.20
CA HIS A 95 3.58 -6.34 -10.44
C HIS A 95 4.47 -7.50 -10.91
N ARG A 96 3.87 -8.65 -11.28
CA ARG A 96 4.58 -9.84 -11.77
C ARG A 96 5.40 -9.52 -13.02
N GLY A 97 6.68 -9.91 -13.02
CA GLY A 97 7.62 -9.67 -14.11
C GLY A 97 8.09 -8.22 -14.24
N GLU A 98 7.69 -7.34 -13.30
CA GLU A 98 8.05 -5.93 -13.33
C GLU A 98 9.47 -5.69 -12.79
N SER A 99 10.20 -4.79 -13.45
CA SER A 99 11.47 -4.26 -12.94
C SER A 99 11.19 -3.19 -11.89
N VAL A 100 11.73 -3.39 -10.70
CA VAL A 100 11.49 -2.57 -9.52
C VAL A 100 12.83 -2.19 -8.87
N THR A 101 12.80 -1.17 -8.02
CA THR A 101 13.97 -0.80 -7.22
C THR A 101 13.73 -1.14 -5.77
N ARG A 102 14.69 -1.85 -5.15
CA ARG A 102 14.67 -2.18 -3.73
C ARG A 102 15.69 -1.33 -2.99
N TYR A 103 15.22 -0.54 -2.03
CA TYR A 103 16.05 0.26 -1.12
C TYR A 103 16.12 -0.43 0.23
N ILE A 104 17.33 -0.59 0.76
CA ILE A 104 17.59 -1.29 2.02
C ILE A 104 18.34 -0.35 2.96
N TYR A 105 17.86 -0.26 4.20
CA TYR A 105 18.44 0.57 5.26
C TYR A 105 18.64 -0.25 6.53
N ASN A 106 19.78 -0.14 7.20
CA ASN A 106 19.95 -0.78 8.50
C ASN A 106 19.18 0.00 9.57
N ILE A 107 18.54 -0.71 10.49
CA ILE A 107 17.74 -0.14 11.58
C ILE A 107 18.51 -0.17 12.89
N THR A 108 18.61 0.98 13.54
CA THR A 108 19.43 1.19 14.74
C THR A 108 18.66 1.09 16.06
N ASN A 109 17.33 1.16 16.02
CA ASN A 109 16.46 1.19 17.20
C ASN A 109 15.60 -0.06 17.38
N HIS A 110 15.91 -1.17 16.69
CA HIS A 110 15.14 -2.41 16.78
C HIS A 110 15.46 -3.20 18.06
N ARG A 111 14.44 -3.79 18.71
CA ARG A 111 14.58 -4.51 20.00
C ARG A 111 15.42 -5.78 19.91
N HIS A 112 15.49 -6.40 18.73
CA HIS A 112 16.18 -7.67 18.51
C HIS A 112 17.67 -7.52 18.16
N GLY A 113 18.22 -6.30 18.16
CA GLY A 113 19.66 -6.05 18.03
C GLY A 113 20.11 -5.68 16.61
N GLU A 114 21.37 -5.99 16.32
CA GLU A 114 22.05 -5.70 15.04
C GLU A 114 21.57 -6.66 13.94
N ASN A 115 21.71 -6.26 12.66
CA ASN A 115 21.27 -6.99 11.45
C ASN A 115 19.78 -6.88 11.08
N ILE A 116 19.10 -5.83 11.52
CA ILE A 116 17.73 -5.55 11.10
C ILE A 116 17.75 -4.52 9.97
N THR A 117 17.01 -4.78 8.90
CA THR A 117 16.88 -3.84 7.79
C THR A 117 15.42 -3.50 7.51
N ALA A 118 15.15 -2.24 7.17
CA ALA A 118 13.93 -1.86 6.48
C ALA A 118 14.14 -1.93 4.97
N THR A 119 13.22 -2.59 4.28
CA THR A 119 13.18 -2.71 2.83
C THR A 119 12.02 -1.89 2.29
N LEU A 120 12.27 -1.06 1.28
CA LEU A 120 11.25 -0.36 0.49
C LEU A 120 11.38 -0.79 -0.97
N ILE A 121 10.29 -1.18 -1.61
CA ILE A 121 10.28 -1.57 -3.02
C ILE A 121 9.39 -0.61 -3.80
N THR A 122 9.95 0.04 -4.81
CA THR A 122 9.23 0.97 -5.68
C THR A 122 9.17 0.48 -7.13
N ASP A 123 8.07 0.80 -7.81
CA ASP A 123 7.98 0.66 -9.28
C ASP A 123 8.80 1.73 -10.00
N SER A 124 8.78 1.72 -11.34
CA SER A 124 9.53 2.66 -12.18
C SER A 124 9.08 4.12 -12.02
N ASP A 125 7.88 4.36 -11.51
CA ASP A 125 7.34 5.70 -11.25
C ASP A 125 7.67 6.19 -9.83
N GLY A 126 8.44 5.42 -9.06
CA GLY A 126 8.81 5.74 -7.68
C GLY A 126 7.66 5.50 -6.69
N ARG A 127 6.59 4.81 -7.10
CA ARG A 127 5.49 4.44 -6.20
C ARG A 127 5.91 3.25 -5.35
N LEU A 128 5.70 3.33 -4.04
CA LEU A 128 5.91 2.24 -3.11
C LEU A 128 4.88 1.12 -3.37
N ILE A 129 5.36 -0.08 -3.61
CA ILE A 129 4.55 -1.27 -3.92
C ILE A 129 4.76 -2.41 -2.92
N ALA A 130 5.77 -2.33 -2.05
CA ALA A 130 5.99 -3.24 -0.92
C ALA A 130 6.97 -2.63 0.08
N CYS A 131 6.86 -3.03 1.34
CA CYS A 131 7.84 -2.73 2.37
C CYS A 131 7.84 -3.78 3.49
N ASP A 132 8.99 -3.98 4.12
CA ASP A 132 9.14 -4.95 5.21
C ASP A 132 10.29 -4.61 6.16
N ILE A 133 10.25 -5.24 7.33
CA ILE A 133 11.40 -5.39 8.22
C ILE A 133 11.93 -6.81 8.07
N SER A 134 13.22 -6.92 7.84
CA SER A 134 13.90 -8.20 7.60
C SER A 134 15.08 -8.38 8.55
N GLU A 135 15.23 -9.59 9.09
CA GLU A 135 16.46 -9.99 9.80
C GLU A 135 17.49 -10.53 8.79
N ASN A 136 18.65 -9.90 8.69
CA ASN A 136 19.69 -10.25 7.72
C ASN A 136 20.61 -11.38 8.23
N ILE A 137 19.99 -12.51 8.56
CA ILE A 137 20.65 -13.75 9.00
C ILE A 137 20.06 -14.97 8.30
N VAL A 138 20.77 -16.10 8.30
CA VAL A 138 20.25 -17.36 7.73
C VAL A 138 19.02 -17.80 8.52
N GLY A 139 17.87 -17.89 7.83
CA GLY A 139 16.58 -18.21 8.46
C GLY A 139 15.91 -17.01 9.15
N GLY A 140 16.38 -15.79 8.88
CA GLY A 140 15.78 -14.56 9.38
C GLY A 140 14.32 -14.39 8.95
N GLU A 141 13.57 -13.70 9.79
CA GLU A 141 12.15 -13.45 9.57
C GLU A 141 11.93 -12.18 8.75
N ILE A 142 10.86 -12.18 7.94
CA ILE A 142 10.34 -11.00 7.26
C ILE A 142 9.01 -10.66 7.92
N THR A 143 8.88 -9.42 8.38
CA THR A 143 7.70 -8.90 9.06
C THR A 143 7.24 -7.59 8.43
N VAL A 144 6.06 -7.13 8.81
CA VAL A 144 5.49 -5.87 8.31
C VAL A 144 6.32 -4.67 8.78
N LEU A 145 6.51 -3.68 7.93
CA LEU A 145 7.08 -2.37 8.32
C LEU A 145 5.99 -1.45 8.87
N ILE A 146 4.80 -1.50 8.27
CA ILE A 146 3.63 -0.74 8.69
C ILE A 146 2.85 -1.62 9.67
N ASP A 147 3.25 -1.61 10.94
CA ASP A 147 2.47 -2.26 12.00
C ASP A 147 1.26 -1.37 12.38
N GLY A 148 0.11 -2.00 12.60
CA GLY A 148 -1.21 -1.39 12.56
C GLY A 148 -1.34 -0.08 13.37
N LYS A 149 -1.68 1.01 12.66
CA LYS A 149 -2.45 2.13 13.21
C LYS A 149 -3.94 1.82 13.19
#